data_AF-A0A957J0W3-F1
#
_entry.id   AF-A0A957J0W3-F1
#
_cell.length_a   1.000
_cell.length_b   1.000
_cell.length_c   1.000
_cell.angle_alpha   90.00
_cell.angle_beta   90.00
_cell.angle_gamma   90.00
#
_symmetry.space_group_name_H-M   'P 1'
#
loop_
_entity.id
_entity.type
_entity.pdbx_description
1 polymer ?
#
loop_
_entity_poly.entity_id
_entity_poly.type
_entity_poly.pdbx_seq_one_letter_code
_entity_poly.pdbx_strand_id
1 'polypeptide(L)' 'LTTVRVPDGVDAKAVAGRLLREYNIEIAGGFGPLAGQIWRVGLMGFNSRPENVMLLLAALKEVLP' A
#
# COMPACT_ATOMS: atom_id res chain seq x y z
N LEU A 1 4.05 6.41 -10.30
CA LEU A 1 3.98 5.09 -9.63
C LEU A 1 5.12 5.03 -8.64
N THR A 2 4.82 4.80 -7.36
CA THR A 2 5.84 4.71 -6.31
C THR A 2 5.94 3.26 -5.83
N THR A 3 7.13 2.69 -5.85
CA THR A 3 7.37 1.32 -5.39
C THR A 3 7.95 1.34 -3.99
N VAL A 4 7.30 0.65 -3.06
CA VAL A 4 7.67 0.59 -1.64
C VAL A 4 8.07 -0.84 -1.31
N ARG A 5 9.22 -1.01 -0.65
CA ARG A 5 9.66 -2.33 -0.17
C ARG A 5 8.80 -2.74 1.03
N VAL A 6 8.33 -3.97 1.01
CA VAL A 6 7.64 -4.59 2.15
C VAL A 6 8.69 -4.87 3.23
N PRO A 7 8.49 -4.45 4.48
CA PRO A 7 9.40 -4.77 5.57
C PRO A 7 9.50 -6.28 5.81
N ASP A 8 10.66 -6.73 6.31
CA ASP A 8 10.86 -8.14 6.62
C ASP A 8 9.84 -8.63 7.67
N GLY A 9 9.31 -9.83 7.47
CA GLY A 9 8.30 -10.41 8.36
C GLY A 9 6.87 -9.87 8.17
N VAL A 10 6.64 -8.91 7.27
CA VAL A 10 5.31 -8.41 6.96
C VAL A 10 4.67 -9.19 5.81
N ASP A 11 3.45 -9.69 6.01
CA ASP A 11 2.64 -10.23 4.92
C ASP A 11 2.06 -9.09 4.07
N ALA A 12 2.65 -8.90 2.89
CA ALA A 12 2.27 -7.88 1.93
C ALA A 12 0.78 -7.92 1.54
N LYS A 13 0.22 -9.12 1.39
CA LYS A 13 -1.17 -9.32 0.94
C LYS A 13 -2.13 -9.08 2.10
N ALA A 14 -1.78 -9.49 3.31
CA ALA A 14 -2.58 -9.22 4.49
C ALA A 14 -2.72 -7.70 4.74
N VAL A 15 -1.62 -6.96 4.67
CA VAL A 15 -1.61 -5.49 4.82
C VAL A 15 -2.46 -4.82 3.73
N ALA A 16 -2.26 -5.16 2.46
CA ALA A 16 -3.07 -4.61 1.37
C ALA A 16 -4.56 -4.92 1.54
N GLY A 17 -4.90 -6.13 2.00
CA GLY A 17 -6.28 -6.53 2.29
C GLY A 17 -6.88 -5.81 3.50
N ARG A 18 -6.08 -5.39 4.48
CA ARG A 18 -6.54 -4.53 5.59
C ARG A 18 -6.79 -3.10 5.12
N LEU A 19 -5.86 -2.51 4.36
CA LEU A 19 -6.04 -1.16 3.77
C LEU A 19 -7.33 -1.05 2.96
N LEU A 20 -7.63 -2.07 2.14
CA LEU A 20 -8.86 -2.08 1.35
C LEU A 20 -10.11 -2.19 2.22
N ARG A 21 -10.12 -3.10 3.20
CA ARG A 21 -11.32 -3.35 4.03
C ARG A 21 -11.60 -2.26 5.06
N GLU A 22 -10.56 -1.70 5.66
CA GLU A 22 -10.67 -0.76 6.78
C GLU A 22 -10.70 0.71 6.28
N TYR A 23 -10.00 1.04 5.20
CA TYR A 23 -9.83 2.42 4.72
C TYR A 23 -10.30 2.64 3.28
N ASN A 24 -10.77 1.60 2.59
CA ASN A 24 -11.11 1.64 1.16
C ASN A 24 -9.93 2.12 0.28
N ILE A 25 -8.71 1.73 0.67
CA ILE A 25 -7.47 2.06 -0.04
C ILE A 25 -6.92 0.82 -0.73
N GLU A 26 -6.80 0.89 -2.05
CA GLU A 26 -6.17 -0.16 -2.84
C GLU A 26 -4.71 0.17 -3.15
N ILE A 27 -3.82 -0.76 -2.85
CA ILE A 27 -2.42 -0.75 -3.32
C ILE A 27 -2.12 -2.05 -4.04
N ALA A 28 -1.31 -1.97 -5.10
CA ALA A 28 -1.00 -3.15 -5.89
C ALA A 28 0.27 -3.83 -5.39
N GLY A 29 0.33 -5.15 -5.41
CA GLY A 29 1.56 -5.90 -5.12
C GLY A 29 2.57 -5.86 -6.27
N GLY A 30 3.77 -6.36 -6.00
CA GLY A 30 4.73 -6.78 -7.03
C GLY A 30 4.27 -8.03 -7.78
N PHE A 31 4.97 -8.35 -8.86
CA PHE A 31 4.68 -9.52 -9.72
C PHE A 31 5.93 -10.37 -9.93
N GLY A 32 5.74 -11.64 -10.26
CA GLY A 32 6.83 -12.57 -10.57
C GLY A 32 7.86 -12.61 -9.44
N PRO A 33 9.16 -12.36 -9.72
CA PRO A 33 10.21 -12.34 -8.70
C PRO A 33 10.00 -11.33 -7.57
N LEU A 34 9.14 -10.33 -7.75
CA LEU A 34 8.84 -9.28 -6.77
C LEU A 34 7.51 -9.50 -6.03
N ALA A 35 6.80 -10.59 -6.31
CA ALA A 35 5.56 -10.90 -5.61
C ALA A 35 5.81 -11.02 -4.10
N GLY A 36 5.02 -10.29 -3.30
CA GLY A 36 5.15 -10.24 -1.84
C GLY A 36 6.30 -9.39 -1.30
N GLN A 37 7.20 -8.88 -2.14
CA GLN A 37 8.37 -8.10 -1.69
C GLN A 37 8.18 -6.58 -1.79
N ILE A 38 7.22 -6.15 -2.61
CA ILE A 38 6.94 -4.73 -2.83
C ILE A 38 5.44 -4.47 -2.85
N TRP A 39 5.09 -3.23 -2.50
CA TRP A 39 3.85 -2.59 -2.87
C TRP A 39 4.10 -1.52 -3.92
N ARG A 40 3.08 -1.22 -4.70
CA ARG A 40 3.06 -0.20 -5.75
C ARG A 40 1.89 0.72 -5.47
N VAL A 41 2.23 1.97 -5.14
CA VAL A 41 1.28 3.04 -4.83
C VAL A 41 1.05 3.87 -6.10
N GLY A 42 -0.19 3.84 -6.59
CA GLY A 42 -0.63 4.61 -7.74
C GLY A 42 -1.16 5.97 -7.33
N LEU A 43 -0.44 7.04 -7.67
CA LEU A 43 -0.96 8.40 -7.63
C LEU A 43 -1.29 8.82 -9.06
N MET A 44 -2.57 8.74 -9.42
CA MET A 44 -3.06 9.03 -10.76
C MET A 44 -4.37 9.83 -10.70
N GLY A 45 -4.52 10.80 -11.60
CA GLY A 45 -5.74 11.59 -11.74
C GLY A 45 -6.16 12.28 -10.45
N PHE A 46 -7.45 12.14 -10.09
CA PHE A 46 -8.02 12.74 -8.88
C PHE A 46 -7.33 12.30 -7.59
N ASN A 47 -6.71 11.11 -7.59
CA ASN A 47 -6.04 10.57 -6.39
C ASN A 47 -4.66 11.18 -6.13
N SER A 48 -4.08 11.92 -7.07
CA SER A 48 -2.79 12.61 -6.92
C SER A 48 -2.90 13.89 -6.10
N ARG A 49 -3.34 13.78 -4.85
CA ARG A 49 -3.54 14.90 -3.93
C ARG A 49 -2.85 14.65 -2.59
N PRO A 50 -2.30 15.68 -1.92
CA PRO A 50 -1.61 15.51 -0.65
C PRO A 50 -2.46 14.82 0.41
N GLU A 51 -3.77 15.10 0.46
CA GLU A 51 -4.68 14.55 1.46
C GLU A 51 -4.81 13.02 1.33
N ASN A 52 -4.83 12.50 0.10
CA ASN A 52 -4.89 11.05 -0.16
C ASN A 52 -3.57 10.37 0.20
N VAL A 53 -2.44 11.04 -0.03
CA VAL A 53 -1.12 10.54 0.38
C VAL A 53 -1.05 10.48 1.90
N MET A 54 -1.49 11.53 2.60
CA MET A 54 -1.51 11.57 4.05
C MET A 54 -2.43 10.51 4.65
N LEU A 55 -3.61 10.28 4.05
CA LEU A 55 -4.51 9.21 4.47
C LEU A 55 -3.87 7.83 4.32
N LEU A 56 -3.22 7.55 3.18
CA LEU A 56 -2.50 6.30 2.97
C LEU A 56 -1.38 6.09 3.99
N LEU A 57 -0.58 7.13 4.28
CA LEU A 57 0.51 7.04 5.26
C LEU A 57 -0.01 6.80 6.68
N ALA A 58 -1.11 7.46 7.06
CA ALA A 58 -1.77 7.24 8.35
C ALA A 58 -2.33 5.81 8.46
N ALA A 59 -3.05 5.34 7.43
CA ALA A 59 -3.59 3.98 7.38
C ALA A 59 -2.47 2.93 7.45
N LEU A 60 -1.38 3.10 6.68
CA LEU A 60 -0.21 2.22 6.74
C LEU A 60 0.39 2.14 8.14
N LYS A 61 0.49 3.27 8.86
CA LYS A 61 0.98 3.30 10.24
C LYS A 61 0.10 2.49 11.20
N GLU A 62 -1.20 2.40 10.95
CA GLU A 62 -2.15 1.65 11.79
C GLU A 62 -2.24 0.17 11.44
N VAL A 63 -2.07 -0.19 10.16
CA VAL A 63 -2.19 -1.59 9.71
C VAL A 63 -0.90 -2.38 9.75
N LEU A 64 0.25 -1.69 9.75
CA LEU A 64 1.55 -2.35 9.87
C LEU A 64 1.77 -2.80 11.33
N PRO A 65 2.28 -4.02 11.55
CA PRO A 65 2.60 -4.53 12.88
C PRO A 65 3.83 -3.85 13.51
#